data_AF-A0A933EFA7-F1
#
_entry.id   AF-A0A933EFA7-F1
#
_cell.length_a   1.000
_cell.length_b   1.000
_cell.length_c   1.000
_cell.angle_alpha   90.00
_cell.angle_beta   90.00
_cell.angle_gamma   90.00
#
_symmetry.space_group_name_H-M   'P 1'
#
loop_
_entity.id
_entity.type
_entity.pdbx_description
1 polymer ?
#
loop_
_entity_poly.entity_id
_entity_poly.type
_entity_poly.pdbx_seq_one_letter_code
_entity_poly.pdbx_strand_id
1 'polypeptide(L)'
;MSQESILLIMGGAFIILGLVAMVWGKVEQRSYDASLSTRRDLREFLDHWPPRIEAKALIIGGWISIVVGVALMAMSAWFLIRG
;
A
#
# COMPACT_ATOMS: atom_id res chain seq x y z
N MET A 1 27.77 -2.79 -12.28
CA MET A 1 26.42 -2.20 -12.16
C MET A 1 26.62 -0.78 -11.67
N SER A 2 26.26 0.23 -12.45
CA SER A 2 26.43 1.64 -12.05
C SER A 2 25.43 2.00 -10.94
N GLN A 3 25.80 2.95 -10.09
CA GLN A 3 25.01 3.35 -8.90
C GLN A 3 23.61 3.86 -9.30
N GLU A 4 23.50 4.52 -10.44
CA GLU A 4 22.23 5.01 -10.98
C GLU A 4 21.27 3.90 -11.42
N SER A 5 21.74 2.75 -11.89
CA SER A 5 20.88 1.60 -12.19
C SER A 5 20.27 0.99 -10.92
N ILE A 6 20.98 1.05 -9.79
CA ILE A 6 20.52 0.50 -8.51
C ILE A 6 19.31 1.29 -8.01
N LEU A 7 19.36 2.62 -8.04
CA LEU A 7 18.26 3.48 -7.61
C LEU A 7 17.02 3.31 -8.49
N LEU A 8 17.21 3.11 -9.80
CA LEU A 8 16.11 2.92 -10.74
C LEU A 8 15.41 1.57 -10.51
N ILE A 9 16.18 0.49 -10.31
CA ILE A 9 15.65 -0.85 -9.98
C ILE A 9 14.95 -0.84 -8.62
N MET A 10 15.57 -0.23 -7.60
CA MET A 10 15.00 -0.08 -6.25
C MET A 10 13.69 0.70 -6.26
N GLY A 11 13.63 1.84 -6.95
CA GLY A 11 12.43 2.66 -7.08
C GLY A 11 11.29 1.89 -7.76
N GLY A 12 11.59 1.18 -8.86
CA GLY A 12 10.63 0.31 -9.53
C GLY A 12 10.08 -0.80 -8.62
N ALA A 13 10.96 -1.47 -7.86
CA ALA A 13 10.55 -2.52 -6.92
C ALA A 13 9.61 -1.99 -5.82
N PHE A 14 9.88 -0.80 -5.27
CA PHE A 14 9.03 -0.16 -4.25
C PHE A 14 7.65 0.23 -4.78
N ILE A 15 7.56 0.69 -6.03
CA ILE A 15 6.27 1.00 -6.68
C ILE A 15 5.45 -0.29 -6.87
N ILE A 16 6.07 -1.37 -7.35
CA ILE A 16 5.41 -2.65 -7.55
C ILE A 16 4.91 -3.22 -6.22
N LEU A 17 5.76 -3.24 -5.19
CA LEU A 17 5.37 -3.69 -3.84
C LEU A 17 4.22 -2.86 -3.27
N GLY A 18 4.25 -1.53 -3.45
CA GLY A 18 3.17 -0.64 -3.02
C GLY A 18 1.84 -0.93 -3.73
N LEU A 19 1.87 -1.16 -5.05
CA LEU A 19 0.69 -1.56 -5.83
C LEU A 19 0.13 -2.91 -5.38
N VAL A 20 0.99 -3.92 -5.19
CA VAL A 20 0.58 -5.26 -4.72
C VAL A 20 -0.05 -5.16 -3.34
N ALA A 21 0.57 -4.44 -2.40
CA ALA A 21 0.03 -4.23 -1.05
C ALA A 21 -1.33 -3.52 -1.09
N MET A 22 -1.51 -2.55 -1.99
CA MET A 22 -2.78 -1.84 -2.15
C MET A 22 -3.90 -2.74 -2.69
N VAL A 23 -3.59 -3.59 -3.68
CA VAL A 23 -4.54 -4.57 -4.23
C VAL A 23 -4.92 -5.60 -3.16
N TRP A 24 -3.93 -6.14 -2.44
CA TRP A 24 -4.17 -7.12 -1.37
C TRP A 24 -5.01 -6.51 -0.25
N GLY A 25 -4.71 -5.29 0.19
CA GLY A 25 -5.51 -4.59 1.20
C GLY A 25 -6.97 -4.38 0.78
N LYS A 26 -7.22 -4.13 -0.52
CA LYS A 26 -8.58 -3.97 -1.06
C LYS A 26 -9.32 -5.31 -1.20
N VAL A 27 -8.62 -6.40 -1.51
CA VAL A 27 -9.17 -7.76 -1.52
C VAL A 27 -9.55 -8.20 -0.11
N GLU A 28 -8.68 -7.94 0.87
CA GLU A 28 -8.93 -8.25 2.27
C GLU A 28 -10.16 -7.52 2.80
N GLN A 29 -10.29 -6.22 2.51
CA GLN A 29 -11.49 -5.44 2.85
C GLN A 29 -12.78 -6.05 2.28
N ARG A 30 -12.77 -6.47 1.01
CA ARG A 30 -13.96 -7.06 0.37
C ARG A 30 -14.33 -8.43 0.94
N SER A 31 -13.34 -9.26 1.25
CA SER A 31 -13.56 -10.57 1.87
C SER A 31 -14.16 -10.42 3.28
N TYR A 32 -13.65 -9.43 4.04
CA TYR A 32 -14.16 -9.11 5.36
C TYR A 32 -15.57 -8.53 5.35
N ASP A 33 -15.86 -7.56 4.46
CA ASP A 33 -17.20 -6.96 4.32
C ASP A 33 -18.25 -8.00 3.87
N ALA A 34 -17.86 -8.95 3.02
CA ALA A 34 -18.72 -10.07 2.61
C ALA A 34 -19.04 -11.01 3.80
N SER A 35 -18.09 -11.22 4.72
CA SER A 35 -18.32 -12.02 5.94
C SER A 35 -19.24 -11.32 6.95
N LEU A 36 -19.12 -9.99 7.07
CA LEU A 36 -19.92 -9.17 7.99
C LEU A 36 -21.34 -8.98 7.49
N SER A 37 -21.53 -8.75 6.19
CA SER A 37 -22.87 -8.62 5.58
C SER A 37 -23.69 -9.92 5.61
N THR A 38 -23.05 -11.07 5.86
CA THR A 38 -23.73 -12.35 6.07
C THR A 38 -24.34 -12.48 7.47
N ARG A 39 -23.92 -11.66 8.46
CA ARG A 39 -24.51 -11.68 9.81
C ARG A 39 -25.43 -10.49 10.06
N ARG A 40 -26.70 -10.81 10.30
CA ARG A 40 -27.83 -9.91 10.54
C ARG A 40 -27.78 -9.27 11.95
N ASP A 41 -26.68 -8.63 12.32
CA ASP A 41 -26.57 -7.98 13.64
C ASP A 41 -25.94 -6.58 13.57
N LEU A 42 -26.78 -5.60 13.26
CA LEU A 42 -26.45 -4.17 13.35
C LEU A 42 -26.18 -3.71 14.78
N ARG A 43 -26.58 -4.52 15.79
CA ARG A 43 -26.43 -4.19 17.20
C ARG A 43 -24.99 -4.38 17.68
N GLU A 44 -24.30 -5.39 17.18
CA GLU A 44 -22.91 -5.68 17.52
C GLU A 44 -21.95 -4.66 16.87
N PHE A 45 -22.33 -4.06 15.74
CA PHE A 45 -21.55 -3.00 15.07
C PHE A 45 -21.54 -1.67 15.85
N LEU A 46 -22.58 -1.40 16.65
CA LEU A 46 -22.69 -0.20 17.49
C LEU A 46 -21.96 -0.36 18.84
N ASP A 47 -21.87 -1.59 19.36
CA ASP A 47 -21.19 -1.88 20.63
C ASP A 47 -19.70 -2.27 20.46
N HIS A 48 -19.22 -2.54 19.24
CA HIS A 48 -17.84 -3.01 19.01
C HIS A 48 -16.80 -1.89 19.06
N TRP A 49 -16.43 -1.51 20.28
CA TRP A 49 -15.09 -1.01 20.61
C TRP A 49 -14.13 -2.23 20.61
N PRO A 50 -12.95 -2.23 19.96
CA PRO A 50 -12.22 -1.14 19.34
C PRO A 50 -12.38 -1.06 17.80
N PRO A 51 -12.08 0.11 17.19
CA PRO A 51 -11.97 0.23 15.74
C PRO A 51 -10.88 -0.73 15.23
N ARG A 52 -11.25 -1.75 14.44
CA ARG A 52 -10.29 -2.73 13.93
C ARG A 52 -9.46 -2.10 12.81
N ILE A 53 -8.23 -1.70 13.15
CA ILE A 53 -7.31 -0.89 12.31
C ILE A 53 -6.59 -1.75 11.25
N GLU A 54 -6.64 -3.08 11.35
CA GLU A 54 -5.76 -4.00 10.61
C GLU A 54 -5.85 -3.85 9.08
N ALA A 55 -7.06 -3.78 8.52
CA ALA A 55 -7.23 -3.59 7.08
C ALA A 55 -6.80 -2.18 6.61
N LYS A 56 -6.96 -1.16 7.46
CA LYS A 56 -6.50 0.21 7.15
C LYS A 56 -4.98 0.33 7.19
N ALA A 57 -4.30 -0.42 8.06
CA ALA A 57 -2.85 -0.39 8.20
C ALA A 57 -2.13 -0.84 6.91
N LEU A 58 -2.61 -1.90 6.25
CA LEU A 58 -2.01 -2.39 5.00
C LEU A 58 -2.16 -1.40 3.84
N ILE A 59 -3.30 -0.70 3.77
CA ILE A 59 -3.54 0.35 2.76
C ILE A 59 -2.64 1.57 3.00
N ILE A 60 -2.46 1.98 4.26
CA ILE A 60 -1.54 3.08 4.63
C ILE A 60 -0.10 2.69 4.29
N GLY A 61 0.33 1.46 4.59
CA GLY A 61 1.64 0.93 4.23
C GLY A 61 1.88 0.90 2.72
N GLY A 62 0.88 0.49 1.93
CA GLY A 62 0.93 0.53 0.47
C GLY A 62 1.11 1.94 -0.07
N TRP A 63 0.39 2.92 0.47
CA TRP A 63 0.53 4.33 0.11
C TRP A 63 1.92 4.89 0.40
N ILE A 64 2.49 4.59 1.59
CA ILE A 64 3.84 5.01 1.96
C ILE A 64 4.88 4.40 1.00
N SER A 65 4.74 3.12 0.65
CA SER A 65 5.63 2.45 -0.29
C SER A 65 5.63 3.11 -1.68
N ILE A 66 4.45 3.51 -2.18
CA ILE A 66 4.33 4.21 -3.47
C ILE A 66 5.03 5.57 -3.42
N VAL A 67 4.81 6.36 -2.37
CA VAL A 67 5.44 7.68 -2.21
C VAL A 67 6.96 7.57 -2.18
N VAL A 68 7.49 6.60 -1.43
CA VAL A 68 8.95 6.34 -1.38
C VAL A 68 9.48 5.91 -2.75
N GLY A 69 8.79 5.01 -3.45
CA GLY A 69 9.20 4.56 -4.79
C GLY A 69 9.23 5.69 -5.82
N VAL A 70 8.22 6.58 -5.80
CA VAL A 70 8.16 7.77 -6.67
C VAL A 70 9.30 8.74 -6.36
N ALA A 71 9.59 8.99 -5.09
CA ALA A 71 10.69 9.87 -4.68
C ALA A 71 12.05 9.35 -5.17
N LEU A 72 12.29 8.03 -5.06
CA LEU A 72 13.51 7.39 -5.55
C LEU A 72 13.65 7.52 -7.08
N MET A 73 12.55 7.33 -7.83
CA MET A 73 12.56 7.52 -9.29
C MET A 73 12.83 8.97 -9.69
N ALA A 74 12.23 9.95 -9.00
CA ALA A 74 12.46 11.36 -9.28
C ALA A 74 13.94 11.75 -9.07
N MET A 75 14.56 11.20 -8.02
CA MET A 75 15.97 11.45 -7.72
C MET A 75 16.90 10.82 -8.77
N SER A 76 16.59 9.61 -9.23
CA SER A 76 17.31 8.95 -10.33
C SER A 76 17.16 9.70 -11.65
N ALA A 77 15.95 10.16 -11.99
CA ALA A 77 15.69 10.94 -13.20
C ALA A 77 16.42 12.29 -13.18
N TRP A 78 16.44 12.97 -12.04
CA TRP A 78 17.18 14.21 -11.86
C TRP A 78 18.69 14.03 -12.08
N PHE A 79 19.25 12.94 -11.56
CA PHE A 79 20.66 12.62 -11.75
C PHE A 79 20.98 12.34 -13.22
N LEU A 80 20.11 11.59 -13.91
CA LEU A 80 20.22 11.30 -15.35
C LEU A 80 20.13 12.55 -16.26
N ILE A 81 19.37 13.56 -15.86
CA ILE A 81 19.23 14.81 -16.64
C ILE A 81 20.42 15.76 -16.40
N ARG A 82 21.08 15.65 -15.24
CA ARG A 82 22.13 16.58 -14.80
C ARG A 82 23.55 16.04 -14.98
N GLY A 83 23.72 14.73 -15.08
CA GLY A 83 24.97 14.04 -15.42
C GLY A 83 25.17 13.92 -16.93
#